data_AF-A0A2H3HUH6-F1
#
_entry.id   AF-A0A2H3HUH6-F1
#
_cell.length_a   1.000
_cell.length_b   1.000
_cell.length_c   1.000
_cell.angle_alpha   90.00
_cell.angle_beta   90.00
_cell.angle_gamma   90.00
#
_symmetry.space_group_name_H-M   'P 1'
#
loop_
_entity.id
_entity.type
_entity.pdbx_description
1 polymer ?
#
loop_
_entity_poly.entity_id
_entity_poly.type
_entity_poly.pdbx_seq_one_letter_code
_entity_poly.pdbx_strand_id
1 'polypeptide(L)'
;MISLTDPTRIAEDGYDGSEWAVDKLIKAKGKSTFTLPSALKAGKYIVRQEIIAHHESDVAYASNPARGAQFYPSCAQVEVTGSGTAVPDEKFDFNKGYTSTDKGIVFNLYGSYTTYDIPGPAPAGGNAGSETQAPAPTPTFATVVRPSEGASAPTEAPSAPVTPPKTGCSSKRRRARRAARRSL
;
A
#
# COMPACT_ATOMS: atom_id res chain seq x y z
N MET A 1 -5.84 14.15 24.21
CA MET A 1 -5.65 14.55 22.81
C MET A 1 -5.51 13.25 22.02
N ILE A 2 -6.59 12.82 21.33
CA ILE A 2 -6.59 11.57 20.55
C ILE A 2 -5.90 11.93 19.23
N SER A 3 -4.64 11.53 19.10
CA SER A 3 -3.87 11.70 17.88
C SER A 3 -4.44 10.77 16.80
N LEU A 4 -4.46 11.23 15.55
CA LEU A 4 -4.96 10.53 14.36
C LEU A 4 -4.10 9.30 13.95
N THR A 5 -3.53 8.58 14.92
CA THR A 5 -2.39 7.65 14.74
C THR A 5 -2.64 6.25 15.29
N ASP A 6 -3.88 5.89 15.62
CA ASP A 6 -4.21 4.56 16.15
C ASP A 6 -5.01 3.74 15.12
N PRO A 7 -4.36 3.12 14.11
CA PRO A 7 -5.03 2.23 13.18
C PRO A 7 -5.69 1.05 13.90
N THR A 8 -6.90 0.73 13.44
CA THR A 8 -7.69 -0.42 13.88
C THR A 8 -8.26 -1.09 12.64
N ARG A 9 -8.17 -2.41 12.56
CA ARG A 9 -8.74 -3.15 11.43
C ARG A 9 -10.26 -3.19 11.54
N ILE A 10 -10.95 -2.84 10.46
CA ILE A 10 -12.43 -2.87 10.40
C ILE A 10 -12.96 -3.82 9.32
N ALA A 11 -12.13 -4.21 8.37
CA ALA A 11 -12.50 -5.13 7.29
C ALA A 11 -11.24 -5.82 6.75
N GLU A 12 -11.42 -7.05 6.28
CA GLU A 12 -10.40 -7.83 5.59
C GLU A 12 -11.06 -8.83 4.64
N ASP A 13 -10.34 -9.20 3.59
CA ASP A 13 -10.67 -10.32 2.72
C ASP A 13 -9.34 -10.91 2.23
N GLY A 14 -9.25 -12.23 2.18
CA GLY A 14 -8.02 -12.97 1.91
C GLY A 14 -8.24 -14.04 0.86
N TYR A 15 -7.75 -15.25 1.14
CA TYR A 15 -8.08 -16.45 0.38
C TYR A 15 -9.23 -17.19 1.07
N ASP A 16 -10.33 -17.44 0.36
CA ASP A 16 -11.52 -18.10 0.93
C ASP A 16 -11.59 -19.61 0.65
N GLY A 17 -10.51 -20.20 0.14
CA GLY A 17 -10.47 -21.60 -0.31
C GLY A 17 -10.77 -21.78 -1.79
N SER A 18 -11.25 -20.74 -2.47
CA SER A 18 -11.51 -20.76 -3.91
C SER A 18 -10.88 -19.57 -4.65
N GLU A 19 -11.02 -18.37 -4.11
CA GLU A 19 -10.62 -17.12 -4.76
C GLU A 19 -9.88 -16.20 -3.79
N TRP A 20 -8.99 -15.38 -4.35
CA TRP A 20 -8.36 -14.30 -3.61
C TRP A 20 -9.22 -13.05 -3.64
N ALA A 21 -9.10 -12.22 -2.61
CA ALA A 21 -9.70 -10.88 -2.60
C ALA A 21 -9.37 -10.05 -3.86
N VAL A 22 -8.17 -10.25 -4.45
CA VAL A 22 -7.78 -9.59 -5.70
C VAL A 22 -8.57 -10.11 -6.91
N ASP A 23 -8.94 -11.40 -6.94
CA ASP A 23 -9.80 -11.95 -7.99
C ASP A 23 -11.20 -11.33 -7.93
N LYS A 24 -11.76 -11.22 -6.72
CA LYS A 24 -13.04 -10.55 -6.47
C LYS A 24 -12.98 -9.07 -6.88
N LEU A 25 -11.89 -8.38 -6.54
CA LEU A 25 -11.64 -6.98 -6.92
C LEU A 25 -11.65 -6.80 -8.45
N ILE A 26 -10.96 -7.68 -9.18
CA ILE A 26 -10.91 -7.65 -10.64
C ILE A 26 -12.30 -7.88 -11.23
N LYS A 27 -13.03 -8.90 -10.75
CA LYS A 27 -14.41 -9.19 -11.19
C LYS A 27 -15.36 -8.02 -10.91
N ALA A 28 -15.17 -7.33 -9.80
CA ALA A 28 -15.91 -6.13 -9.42
C ALA A 28 -15.43 -4.85 -10.14
N LYS A 29 -14.55 -4.96 -11.15
CA LYS A 29 -14.00 -3.85 -11.94
C LYS A 29 -13.28 -2.80 -11.07
N GLY A 30 -12.48 -3.28 -10.12
CA GLY A 30 -11.67 -2.43 -9.23
C GLY A 30 -12.42 -1.86 -8.02
N LYS A 31 -13.64 -2.34 -7.75
CA LYS A 31 -14.42 -1.93 -6.58
C LYS A 31 -14.25 -2.92 -5.45
N SER A 32 -13.85 -2.42 -4.28
CA SER A 32 -13.94 -3.14 -3.00
C SER A 32 -14.89 -2.38 -2.08
N THR A 33 -15.71 -3.11 -1.34
CA THR A 33 -16.73 -2.54 -0.45
C THR A 33 -16.51 -3.01 0.96
N PHE A 34 -16.64 -2.10 1.91
CA PHE A 34 -16.63 -2.38 3.33
C PHE A 34 -17.68 -1.50 4.03
N THR A 35 -18.06 -1.86 5.25
CA THR A 35 -19.02 -1.11 6.05
C THR A 35 -18.28 -0.45 7.21
N LEU A 36 -18.53 0.84 7.43
CA LEU A 36 -18.05 1.51 8.64
C LEU A 36 -18.82 0.98 9.85
N PRO A 37 -18.14 0.65 10.98
CA PRO A 37 -18.83 0.21 12.18
C PRO A 37 -19.85 1.25 12.65
N SER A 38 -21.10 0.85 12.86
CA SER A 38 -22.17 1.78 13.29
C SER A 38 -21.93 2.37 14.69
N ALA A 39 -21.18 1.65 15.52
CA ALA A 39 -20.77 2.11 16.84
C ALA A 39 -19.63 3.15 16.79
N LEU A 40 -18.99 3.36 15.63
CA LEU A 40 -17.89 4.30 15.47
C LEU A 40 -18.34 5.72 15.81
N LYS A 41 -17.58 6.39 16.67
CA LYS A 41 -17.85 7.77 17.06
C LYS A 41 -17.83 8.70 15.84
N ALA A 42 -18.75 9.67 15.81
CA ALA A 42 -18.72 10.71 14.79
C ALA A 42 -17.42 11.53 14.88
N GLY A 43 -16.84 11.88 13.73
CA GLY A 43 -15.57 12.59 13.67
C GLY A 43 -14.84 12.46 12.33
N LYS A 44 -13.64 13.03 12.26
CA LYS A 44 -12.78 12.97 11.07
C LYS A 44 -11.79 11.81 11.22
N TYR A 45 -11.71 10.97 10.20
CA TYR A 45 -10.87 9.78 10.16
C TYR A 45 -10.06 9.71 8.88
N ILE A 46 -8.95 8.96 8.93
CA ILE A 46 -8.28 8.44 7.74
C ILE A 46 -8.68 6.97 7.61
N VAL A 47 -9.26 6.61 6.48
CA VAL A 47 -9.46 5.22 6.11
C VAL A 47 -8.28 4.80 5.25
N ARG A 48 -7.60 3.73 5.64
CA ARG A 48 -6.53 3.11 4.85
C ARG A 48 -7.03 1.78 4.29
N GLN A 49 -7.00 1.65 2.97
CA GLN A 49 -7.20 0.39 2.26
C GLN A 49 -5.84 -0.09 1.74
N GLU A 50 -5.58 -1.39 1.76
CA GLU A 50 -4.33 -1.95 1.27
C GLU A 50 -4.56 -3.24 0.51
N ILE A 51 -3.84 -3.41 -0.59
CA ILE A 51 -3.68 -4.67 -1.29
C ILE A 51 -2.27 -5.17 -1.03
N ILE A 52 -2.12 -6.46 -0.71
CA ILE A 52 -0.83 -7.12 -0.59
C ILE A 52 -0.74 -8.14 -1.73
N ALA A 53 0.22 -7.96 -2.64
CA ALA A 53 0.43 -8.88 -3.76
C ALA A 53 1.50 -9.92 -3.42
N HIS A 54 1.17 -11.19 -3.67
CA HIS A 54 1.97 -12.35 -3.23
C HIS A 54 2.74 -13.11 -4.30
N HIS A 55 2.76 -12.62 -5.54
CA HIS A 55 3.42 -13.31 -6.66
C HIS A 55 4.94 -13.48 -6.49
N GLU A 56 5.57 -12.78 -5.54
CA GLU A 56 6.98 -12.93 -5.18
C GLU A 56 7.21 -13.00 -3.67
N SER A 57 6.19 -13.37 -2.90
CA SER A 57 6.24 -13.43 -1.43
C SER A 57 6.84 -14.71 -0.86
N ASP A 58 7.34 -15.62 -1.70
CA ASP A 58 7.98 -16.87 -1.28
C ASP A 58 9.28 -16.63 -0.48
N VAL A 59 9.81 -15.42 -0.51
CA VAL A 59 10.99 -14.98 0.25
C VAL A 59 10.76 -13.58 0.83
N ALA A 60 11.34 -13.30 1.99
CA ALA A 60 11.28 -11.96 2.58
C ALA A 60 12.14 -10.95 1.79
N TYR A 61 11.66 -9.70 1.66
CA TYR A 61 12.43 -8.60 1.06
C TYR A 61 13.80 -8.40 1.73
N ALA A 62 13.86 -8.54 3.06
CA ALA A 62 15.11 -8.42 3.82
C ALA A 62 16.15 -9.49 3.44
N SER A 63 15.72 -10.65 2.94
CA SER A 63 16.60 -11.72 2.47
C SER A 63 16.89 -11.62 0.98
N ASN A 64 15.94 -11.13 0.18
CA ASN A 64 16.12 -10.88 -1.25
C ASN A 64 15.38 -9.60 -1.66
N PRO A 65 16.08 -8.46 -1.83
CA PRO A 65 15.44 -7.18 -2.12
C PRO A 65 14.87 -7.07 -3.54
N ALA A 66 15.09 -8.06 -4.40
CA ALA A 66 14.44 -8.14 -5.71
C ALA A 66 13.09 -8.87 -5.66
N ARG A 67 12.67 -9.36 -4.48
CA ARG A 67 11.43 -10.13 -4.26
C ARG A 67 10.78 -9.68 -2.94
N GLY A 68 9.65 -10.29 -2.59
CA GLY A 68 8.90 -10.05 -1.37
C GLY A 68 7.44 -9.68 -1.62
N ALA A 69 6.67 -9.61 -0.53
CA ALA A 69 5.32 -9.04 -0.57
C ALA A 69 5.35 -7.57 -1.01
N GLN A 70 4.41 -7.22 -1.88
CA GLN A 70 4.27 -5.87 -2.42
C GLN A 70 3.01 -5.24 -1.83
N PHE A 71 3.18 -4.13 -1.12
CA PHE A 71 2.12 -3.43 -0.39
C PHE A 71 1.64 -2.22 -1.19
N TYR A 72 0.33 -2.12 -1.43
CA TYR A 72 -0.32 -1.02 -2.15
C TYR A 72 -1.33 -0.30 -1.24
N PRO A 73 -0.87 0.53 -0.29
CA PRO A 73 -1.76 1.29 0.57
C PRO A 73 -2.35 2.51 -0.14
N SER A 74 -3.61 2.82 0.17
CA SER A 74 -4.29 4.05 -0.23
C SER A 74 -5.08 4.60 0.96
N CYS A 75 -5.01 5.91 1.17
CA CYS A 75 -5.64 6.59 2.30
C CYS A 75 -6.68 7.60 1.81
N ALA A 76 -7.84 7.63 2.46
CA ALA A 76 -8.91 8.60 2.22
C ALA A 76 -9.29 9.32 3.52
N GLN A 77 -9.46 10.64 3.45
CA GLN A 77 -10.05 11.42 4.53
C GLN A 77 -11.57 11.30 4.48
N VAL A 78 -12.18 10.95 5.61
CA VAL A 78 -13.64 10.83 5.74
C VAL A 78 -14.12 11.56 6.97
N GLU A 79 -15.35 12.07 6.90
CA GLU A 79 -16.08 12.58 8.05
C GLU A 79 -17.24 11.64 8.34
N VAL A 80 -17.16 10.96 9.48
CA VAL A 80 -18.16 10.02 9.96
C VAL A 80 -19.21 10.79 10.75
N THR A 81 -20.48 10.56 10.41
CA THR A 81 -21.64 11.06 11.14
C THR A 81 -22.37 9.89 11.80
N GLY A 82 -23.16 10.18 12.84
CA GLY A 82 -23.91 9.16 13.58
C GLY A 82 -23.88 9.39 15.09
N SER A 83 -24.46 8.47 15.84
CA SER A 83 -24.56 8.51 17.31
C SER A 83 -23.63 7.52 18.01
N GLY A 84 -22.72 6.88 17.27
CA GLY A 84 -21.73 5.96 17.84
C GLY A 84 -20.82 6.63 18.86
N THR A 85 -20.24 5.83 19.75
CA THR A 85 -19.36 6.29 20.84
C THR A 85 -18.03 5.53 20.91
N ALA A 86 -17.87 4.45 20.15
CA ALA A 86 -16.66 3.65 20.12
C ALA A 86 -15.51 4.41 19.46
N VAL A 87 -14.33 4.31 20.05
CA VAL A 87 -13.10 4.92 19.56
C VAL A 87 -12.14 3.79 19.20
N PRO A 88 -11.59 3.76 17.96
CA PRO A 88 -10.53 2.82 17.58
C PRO A 88 -9.33 2.91 18.53
N ASP A 89 -8.85 1.78 19.07
CA ASP A 89 -7.82 1.74 20.11
C ASP A 89 -6.76 0.64 19.94
N GLU A 90 -6.74 -0.09 18.82
CA GLU A 90 -5.73 -1.14 18.55
C GLU A 90 -4.30 -0.60 18.42
N LYS A 91 -4.14 0.68 18.03
CA LYS A 91 -2.84 1.36 17.87
C LYS A 91 -1.83 0.60 17.01
N PHE A 92 -2.30 -0.03 15.93
CA PHE A 92 -1.42 -0.82 15.07
C PHE A 92 -0.39 0.06 14.35
N ASP A 93 0.90 -0.22 14.54
CA ASP A 93 2.00 0.50 13.89
C ASP A 93 2.47 -0.30 12.67
N PHE A 94 2.14 0.16 11.46
CA PHE A 94 2.50 -0.52 10.20
C PHE A 94 4.01 -0.76 10.03
N ASN A 95 4.87 0.06 10.64
CA ASN A 95 6.33 -0.10 10.53
C ASN A 95 6.90 -1.14 11.49
N LYS A 96 6.10 -1.61 12.46
CA LYS A 96 6.52 -2.59 13.47
C LYS A 96 5.67 -3.87 13.44
N GLY A 97 4.40 -3.74 13.10
CA GLY A 97 3.42 -4.82 13.15
C GLY A 97 3.39 -5.69 11.89
N TYR A 98 4.02 -5.26 10.80
CA TYR A 98 4.30 -6.09 9.62
C TYR A 98 5.77 -6.48 9.61
N THR A 99 6.01 -7.78 9.66
CA THR A 99 7.33 -8.37 9.87
C THR A 99 7.58 -9.49 8.87
N SER A 100 8.86 -9.79 8.61
CA SER A 100 9.23 -10.94 7.77
C SER A 100 8.93 -12.30 8.41
N THR A 101 8.47 -12.34 9.67
CA THR A 101 8.03 -13.57 10.33
C THR A 101 6.53 -13.83 10.18
N ASP A 102 5.77 -12.85 9.68
CA ASP A 102 4.34 -13.04 9.43
C ASP A 102 4.15 -13.98 8.25
N LYS A 103 3.41 -15.08 8.48
CA LYS A 103 3.11 -16.09 7.46
C LYS A 103 2.30 -15.53 6.29
N GLY A 104 1.57 -14.43 6.52
CA GLY A 104 0.89 -13.67 5.49
C GLY A 104 1.79 -12.77 4.65
N ILE A 105 3.02 -12.47 5.10
CA ILE A 105 3.98 -11.62 4.38
C ILE A 105 5.01 -12.47 3.64
N VAL A 106 5.53 -13.51 4.29
CA VAL A 106 6.35 -14.54 3.64
C VAL A 106 5.45 -15.74 3.36
N PHE A 107 4.87 -15.74 2.17
CA PHE A 107 3.85 -16.67 1.72
C PHE A 107 4.17 -17.20 0.31
N ASN A 108 4.24 -18.52 0.16
CA ASN A 108 4.46 -19.15 -1.13
C ASN A 108 3.12 -19.46 -1.83
N LEU A 109 2.67 -18.51 -2.66
CA LEU A 109 1.46 -18.63 -3.48
C LEU A 109 1.49 -19.81 -4.48
N TYR A 110 2.67 -20.32 -4.83
CA TYR A 110 2.81 -21.44 -5.79
C TYR A 110 3.06 -22.79 -5.10
N GLY A 111 3.04 -22.82 -3.76
CA GLY A 111 3.12 -24.04 -2.97
C GLY A 111 1.75 -24.65 -2.67
N SER A 112 1.73 -25.66 -1.81
CA SER A 112 0.48 -26.21 -1.27
C SER A 112 0.00 -25.34 -0.11
N TYR A 113 -1.24 -24.84 -0.18
CA TYR A 113 -1.90 -24.12 0.90
C TYR A 113 -3.41 -24.36 0.84
N THR A 114 -4.07 -24.32 2.01
CA THR A 114 -5.53 -24.37 2.13
C THR A 114 -6.09 -23.12 2.79
N THR A 115 -5.25 -22.36 3.48
CA THR A 115 -5.58 -21.15 4.21
C THR A 115 -4.53 -20.08 3.95
N TYR A 116 -4.88 -18.83 4.24
CA TYR A 116 -3.97 -17.69 4.20
C TYR A 116 -4.17 -16.86 5.47
N ASP A 117 -3.08 -16.63 6.21
CA ASP A 117 -3.09 -15.87 7.46
C ASP A 117 -2.93 -14.38 7.13
N ILE A 118 -4.02 -13.61 7.16
CA ILE A 118 -3.98 -12.18 6.87
C ILE A 118 -3.10 -11.46 7.91
N PRO A 119 -2.01 -10.77 7.53
CA PRO A 119 -1.05 -10.21 8.47
C PRO A 119 -1.64 -9.03 9.24
N GLY A 120 -1.32 -8.90 10.53
CA GLY A 120 -1.78 -7.84 11.44
C GLY A 120 -2.94 -8.28 12.36
N PRO A 121 -3.55 -7.36 13.14
CA PRO A 121 -4.57 -7.69 14.14
C PRO A 121 -5.88 -8.14 13.50
N ALA A 122 -6.64 -9.00 14.16
CA ALA A 122 -7.98 -9.37 13.71
C ALA A 122 -8.92 -8.13 13.65
N PRO A 123 -9.97 -8.12 12.81
CA PRO A 123 -10.91 -7.01 12.75
C PRO A 123 -11.61 -6.74 14.09
N ALA A 124 -11.66 -5.48 14.50
CA ALA A 124 -12.41 -5.05 15.66
C ALA A 124 -13.91 -5.31 15.46
N GLY A 125 -14.51 -6.14 16.33
CA GLY A 125 -15.95 -6.43 16.33
C GLY A 125 -16.35 -7.88 16.04
N GLY A 126 -15.43 -8.75 15.59
CA GLY A 126 -15.68 -10.18 15.43
C GLY A 126 -16.54 -10.57 14.22
N ASN A 127 -16.09 -11.58 13.48
CA ASN A 127 -16.68 -12.22 12.29
C ASN A 127 -16.65 -11.44 10.97
N ALA A 128 -15.51 -11.51 10.26
CA ALA A 128 -15.51 -11.53 8.80
C ALA A 128 -15.99 -12.92 8.33
N GLY A 129 -17.31 -13.12 8.29
CA GLY A 129 -17.90 -14.39 7.89
C GLY A 129 -19.41 -14.28 7.73
N SER A 130 -19.85 -13.97 6.50
CA SER A 130 -21.20 -14.19 5.99
C SER A 130 -22.35 -13.66 6.88
N GLU A 131 -22.49 -12.33 6.97
CA GLU A 131 -23.80 -11.75 7.28
C GLU A 131 -24.56 -11.51 5.98
N THR A 132 -25.74 -12.13 5.89
CA THR A 132 -26.66 -12.00 4.76
C THR A 132 -27.01 -10.52 4.58
N GLN A 133 -26.72 -10.03 3.38
CA GLN A 133 -26.92 -8.66 2.95
C GLN A 133 -28.39 -8.23 3.10
N ALA A 134 -28.69 -7.46 4.14
CA ALA A 134 -29.80 -6.51 4.09
C ALA A 134 -29.38 -5.36 3.15
N PRO A 135 -30.28 -4.81 2.31
CA PRO A 135 -29.90 -3.74 1.40
C PRO A 135 -29.47 -2.52 2.23
N ALA A 136 -28.16 -2.22 2.20
CA ALA A 136 -27.62 -1.03 2.83
C ALA A 136 -28.24 0.21 2.17
N PRO A 137 -28.62 1.24 2.95
CA PRO A 137 -29.02 2.52 2.36
C PRO A 137 -27.84 3.07 1.56
N THR A 138 -28.14 3.56 0.35
CA THR A 138 -27.15 4.17 -0.54
C THR A 138 -26.40 5.27 0.21
N PRO A 139 -25.07 5.14 0.44
CA PRO A 139 -24.32 6.24 1.04
C PRO A 139 -24.39 7.44 0.10
N THR A 140 -24.96 8.54 0.58
CA THR A 140 -24.84 9.83 -0.10
C THR A 140 -23.45 10.34 0.18
N PHE A 141 -22.52 10.03 -0.72
CA PHE A 141 -21.21 10.68 -0.71
C PHE A 141 -21.44 12.16 -1.02
N ALA A 142 -21.05 13.05 -0.10
CA ALA A 142 -20.88 14.45 -0.45
C ALA A 142 -19.84 14.51 -1.57
N THR A 143 -20.20 15.12 -2.70
CA THR A 143 -19.28 15.39 -3.80
C THR A 143 -18.06 16.12 -3.24
N VAL A 144 -16.90 15.49 -3.26
CA VAL A 144 -15.63 16.16 -2.99
C VAL A 144 -15.47 17.23 -4.05
N VAL A 145 -15.74 18.49 -3.67
CA VAL A 145 -15.32 19.64 -4.47
C VAL A 145 -13.80 19.67 -4.36
N ARG A 146 -13.12 19.21 -5.40
CA ARG A 146 -11.68 19.43 -5.58
C ARG A 146 -11.45 20.94 -5.51
N PRO A 147 -10.62 21.46 -4.60
CA PRO A 147 -10.17 22.85 -4.71
C PRO A 147 -9.55 23.01 -6.09
N SER A 148 -10.11 23.91 -6.89
CA SER A 148 -9.45 24.36 -8.11
C SER A 148 -8.26 25.20 -7.67
N GLU A 149 -7.13 24.55 -7.47
CA GLU A 149 -5.86 25.22 -7.28
C GLU A 149 -5.53 25.92 -8.62
N GLY A 150 -5.79 27.22 -8.66
CA GLY A 150 -5.44 28.07 -9.78
C GLY A 150 -3.93 28.00 -9.97
N ALA A 151 -3.50 27.43 -11.09
CA ALA A 151 -2.11 27.43 -11.50
C ALA A 151 -1.61 28.88 -11.63
N SER A 152 -0.93 29.40 -10.62
CA SER A 152 0.00 30.50 -10.79
C SER A 152 1.37 29.89 -11.06
N ALA A 153 1.82 30.02 -12.31
CA ALA A 153 3.17 29.68 -12.71
C ALA A 153 4.18 30.53 -11.91
N PRO A 154 5.31 29.95 -11.46
CA PRO A 154 6.38 30.76 -10.90
C PRO A 154 7.07 31.54 -12.04
N THR A 155 7.11 32.87 -11.91
CA THR A 155 7.96 33.75 -12.71
C THR A 155 9.42 33.49 -12.32
N GLU A 156 10.19 32.92 -13.23
CA GLU A 156 11.61 32.68 -13.10
C GLU A 156 12.38 34.02 -13.17
N ALA A 157 13.17 34.31 -12.12
CA ALA A 157 14.12 35.41 -12.11
C ALA A 157 15.46 34.96 -12.73
N PRO A 158 16.15 35.78 -13.53
CA PRO A 158 17.39 35.38 -14.19
C PRO A 158 18.52 35.17 -13.17
N SER A 159 19.12 33.97 -13.18
CA SER A 159 20.31 33.64 -12.39
C SER A 159 21.59 34.12 -13.07
N ALA A 160 22.49 34.71 -12.28
CA ALA A 160 23.82 35.16 -12.71
C ALA A 160 24.73 33.97 -13.10
N PRO A 161 25.72 34.16 -14.00
CA PRO A 161 26.59 33.07 -14.45
C PRO A 161 27.60 32.67 -13.37
N VAL A 162 27.59 31.39 -12.98
CA VAL A 162 28.63 30.77 -12.15
C VAL A 162 29.60 30.02 -13.05
N THR A 163 30.86 30.42 -13.02
CA THR A 163 31.96 29.79 -13.76
C THR A 163 32.35 28.44 -13.15
N PRO A 164 32.48 27.36 -13.93
CA PRO A 164 32.89 26.05 -13.41
C PRO A 164 34.40 25.98 -13.13
N PRO A 165 34.84 25.34 -12.02
CA PRO A 165 36.26 25.06 -11.78
C PRO A 165 36.77 23.95 -12.70
N LYS A 166 37.93 24.19 -13.33
CA LYS A 166 38.66 23.21 -14.14
C LYS A 166 39.20 22.08 -13.27
N THR A 167 38.72 20.86 -13.47
CA THR A 167 39.41 19.64 -13.06
C THR A 167 39.60 18.73 -14.28
N GLY A 168 40.86 18.39 -14.55
CA GLY A 168 41.28 17.70 -15.76
C GLY A 168 40.83 16.25 -15.80
N CYS A 169 40.16 15.87 -16.89
CA CYS A 169 39.89 14.48 -17.24
C CYS A 169 41.12 13.91 -17.97
N SER A 170 41.91 13.06 -17.30
CA SER A 170 42.99 12.32 -17.94
C SER A 170 42.41 11.08 -18.64
N SER A 171 42.34 11.13 -19.96
CA SER A 171 41.86 10.04 -20.80
C SER A 171 42.90 8.91 -20.89
N LYS A 172 42.71 7.82 -20.15
CA LYS A 172 43.43 6.56 -20.40
C LYS A 172 42.91 5.93 -21.69
N ARG A 173 43.49 6.32 -22.84
CA ARG A 173 43.33 5.60 -24.11
C ARG A 173 43.94 4.20 -23.98
N ARG A 174 43.11 3.17 -23.87
CA ARG A 174 43.51 1.77 -24.13
C ARG A 174 43.83 1.64 -25.63
N ARG A 175 45.12 1.58 -25.97
CA ARG A 175 45.60 1.24 -27.32
C ARG A 175 45.46 -0.28 -27.50
N ALA A 176 44.48 -0.71 -28.30
CA ALA A 176 44.47 -2.05 -28.87
C ALA A 176 45.63 -2.15 -29.88
N ARG A 177 46.61 -3.01 -29.62
CA ARG A 177 47.63 -3.40 -30.61
C ARG A 177 47.20 -4.72 -31.24
N ARG A 178 46.69 -4.62 -32.46
CA ARG A 178 46.53 -5.72 -33.41
C ARG A 178 47.83 -5.79 -34.20
N ALA A 179 48.57 -6.90 -34.12
CA ALA A 179 49.67 -7.20 -35.03
C ALA A 179 49.57 -8.68 -35.43
N ALA A 180 49.47 -8.90 -36.73
CA ALA A 180 49.35 -10.18 -37.38
C ALA A 180 50.73 -10.70 -37.83
N ARG A 181 50.87 -12.04 -37.81
CA ARG A 181 51.62 -12.93 -38.73
C ARG A 181 53.07 -12.59 -39.12
N ARG A 182 54.01 -13.52 -38.88
CA ARG A 182 54.74 -14.33 -39.90
C ARG A 182 55.94 -15.10 -39.29
N SER A 183 56.14 -16.33 -39.78
CA SER A 183 57.38 -17.10 -40.07
C SER A 183 58.55 -17.00 -39.08
N LEU A 184 59.13 -18.07 -38.53
CA LEU A 184 59.58 -19.35 -39.10
C LEU A 184 59.45 -20.47 -38.05
#